data_AF-A0A7C4YXH9-F1
#
_entry.id   AF-A0A7C4YXH9-F1
#
_cell.length_a   1.000
_cell.length_b   1.000
_cell.length_c   1.000
_cell.angle_alpha   90.00
_cell.angle_beta   90.00
_cell.angle_gamma   90.00
#
_symmetry.space_group_name_H-M   'P 1'
#
loop_
_entity.id
_entity.type
_entity.pdbx_description
1 polymer ?
#
loop_
_entity_poly.entity_id
_entity_poly.type
_entity_poly.pdbx_seq_one_letter_code
_entity_poly.pdbx_strand_id
1 'polypeptide(L)'
;MSIYATLWELKFPRGGDYHFSCEWEEVVAQGVPAHIGTPTPGHGYEDGDPYRSFLPPAIPVVEPYDMQAMRAVVIIRSGTEKIGQEYVNPLLVLTGQEYSAITFDALYHRICDALRGSRPKLVAEFLSGDGNSRLIYDDGSSKQGNRREHDI
;
A
#
# COMPACT_ATOMS: atom_id res chain seq x y z
N MET A 1 9.10 20.92 -1.53
CA MET A 1 9.86 19.65 -1.53
C MET A 1 9.02 18.55 -0.88
N SER A 2 9.23 17.28 -1.26
CA SER A 2 8.52 16.12 -0.71
C SER A 2 9.33 15.48 0.42
N ILE A 3 8.67 14.94 1.45
CA ILE A 3 9.33 14.18 2.55
C ILE A 3 9.49 12.68 2.23
N TYR A 4 9.05 12.27 1.04
CA TYR A 4 8.94 10.88 0.62
C TYR A 4 10.01 10.52 -0.41
N ALA A 5 10.53 9.30 -0.32
CA ALA A 5 11.36 8.66 -1.34
C ALA A 5 10.66 7.40 -1.86
N THR A 6 10.52 7.26 -3.18
CA THR A 6 9.91 6.07 -3.79
C THR A 6 10.79 4.85 -3.57
N LEU A 7 10.21 3.77 -3.04
CA LEU A 7 10.87 2.48 -2.85
C LEU A 7 10.59 1.55 -4.03
N TRP A 8 9.31 1.43 -4.40
CA TRP A 8 8.87 0.63 -5.54
C TRP A 8 7.50 1.08 -6.05
N GLU A 9 7.19 0.65 -7.28
CA GLU A 9 5.90 0.80 -7.94
C GLU A 9 5.56 -0.53 -8.62
N LEU A 10 4.42 -1.13 -8.26
CA LEU A 10 4.01 -2.48 -8.68
C LEU A 10 2.52 -2.53 -9.02
N LYS A 11 2.09 -3.54 -9.78
CA LYS A 11 0.68 -3.76 -10.11
C LYS A 11 0.02 -4.76 -9.16
N PHE A 12 -1.20 -4.44 -8.74
CA PHE A 12 -2.06 -5.28 -7.90
C PHE A 12 -3.44 -5.45 -8.55
N PRO A 13 -4.19 -6.52 -8.22
CA PRO A 13 -5.58 -6.63 -8.64
C PRO A 13 -6.38 -5.45 -8.09
N ARG A 14 -7.09 -4.72 -8.96
CA ARG A 14 -7.85 -3.53 -8.58
C ARG A 14 -8.94 -3.81 -7.53
N GLY A 15 -9.42 -5.05 -7.54
CA GLY A 15 -10.38 -5.57 -6.58
C GLY A 15 -9.80 -6.03 -5.25
N GLY A 16 -8.47 -6.11 -5.13
CA GLY A 16 -7.78 -6.82 -4.05
C GLY A 16 -7.70 -8.34 -4.26
N ASP A 17 -8.61 -8.91 -5.05
CA ASP A 17 -8.61 -10.33 -5.38
C ASP A 17 -8.24 -10.58 -6.84
N TYR A 18 -7.36 -11.56 -7.06
CA TYR A 18 -7.00 -12.02 -8.40
C TYR A 18 -8.08 -12.93 -8.97
N HIS A 19 -8.45 -12.68 -10.24
CA HIS A 19 -9.24 -13.57 -11.08
C HIS A 19 -8.85 -13.32 -12.55
N PHE A 20 -9.21 -14.22 -13.47
CA PHE A 20 -8.69 -14.16 -14.85
C PHE A 20 -8.99 -12.85 -15.59
N SER A 21 -10.12 -12.21 -15.26
CA SER A 21 -10.58 -10.96 -15.85
C SER A 21 -10.42 -9.75 -14.93
N CYS A 22 -9.61 -9.84 -13.87
CA CYS A 22 -9.45 -8.72 -12.95
C CYS A 22 -8.72 -7.56 -13.63
N GLU A 23 -9.20 -6.35 -13.37
CA GLU A 23 -8.42 -5.15 -13.70
C GLU A 23 -7.22 -5.04 -12.76
N TRP A 24 -6.18 -4.38 -13.24
CA TRP A 24 -4.97 -4.10 -12.49
C TRP A 24 -4.87 -2.61 -12.18
N GLU A 25 -4.25 -2.27 -11.06
CA GLU A 25 -3.92 -0.89 -10.71
C GLU A 25 -2.48 -0.79 -10.20
N GLU A 26 -1.89 0.40 -10.34
CA GLU A 26 -0.55 0.69 -9.88
C GLU A 26 -0.58 1.17 -8.42
N VAL A 27 0.26 0.54 -7.60
CA VAL A 27 0.45 0.83 -6.18
C VAL A 27 1.90 1.22 -5.97
N VAL A 28 2.11 2.30 -5.21
CA VAL A 28 3.42 2.87 -4.93
C VAL A 28 3.70 2.78 -3.44
N ALA A 29 4.89 2.32 -3.06
CA ALA A 29 5.40 2.48 -1.70
C ALA A 29 6.47 3.55 -1.63
N GLN A 30 6.35 4.41 -0.62
CA GLN A 30 7.29 5.48 -0.39
C GLN A 30 7.75 5.50 1.06
N GLY A 31 9.07 5.57 1.26
CA GLY A 31 9.70 5.69 2.55
C GLY A 31 9.74 7.14 3.01
N VAL A 32 9.55 7.35 4.31
CA VAL A 32 9.85 8.59 5.02
C VAL A 32 11.16 8.35 5.80
N PRO A 33 12.25 9.05 5.48
CA PRO A 33 13.52 8.89 6.18
C PRO A 33 13.44 9.17 7.69
N ALA A 34 14.33 8.55 8.48
CA ALA A 34 14.36 8.68 9.94
C ALA A 34 14.48 10.11 10.46
N HIS A 35 15.23 10.98 9.75
CA HIS A 35 15.44 12.37 10.17
C HIS A 35 14.20 13.27 10.03
N ILE A 36 13.13 12.81 9.40
CA ILE A 36 11.92 13.61 9.18
C ILE A 36 11.09 13.67 10.48
N GLY A 37 10.99 14.87 11.06
CA GLY A 37 10.29 15.12 12.32
C GLY A 37 11.04 14.65 13.57
N THR A 38 12.32 14.27 13.44
CA THR A 38 13.09 13.69 14.54
C THR A 38 13.31 14.70 15.69
N PRO A 39 13.24 14.27 16.96
CA PRO A 39 13.59 15.13 18.09
C PRO A 39 15.11 15.33 18.25
N THR A 40 15.95 14.64 17.46
CA THR A 40 17.40 14.80 17.53
C THR A 40 17.82 16.21 17.06
N PRO A 41 18.60 16.96 17.86
CA PRO A 41 19.07 18.30 17.47
C PRO A 41 19.90 18.30 16.18
N GLY A 42 19.81 19.38 15.41
CA GLY A 42 20.55 19.56 14.16
C GLY A 42 19.79 19.10 12.91
N HIS A 43 18.53 18.67 13.06
CA HIS A 43 17.69 18.18 11.96
C HIS A 43 16.49 19.10 11.62
N GLY A 44 16.31 20.22 12.35
CA GLY A 44 15.33 21.25 11.99
C GLY A 44 13.91 20.99 12.51
N TYR A 45 13.75 20.10 13.48
CA TYR A 45 12.47 19.74 14.11
C TYR A 45 12.52 19.88 15.64
N GLU A 46 13.42 20.73 16.15
CA GLU A 46 13.63 20.98 17.58
C GLU A 46 12.38 21.55 18.27
N ASP A 47 11.56 22.32 17.53
CA ASP A 47 10.29 22.87 17.99
C ASP A 47 9.13 21.86 17.91
N GLY A 48 9.39 20.64 17.43
CA GLY A 48 8.46 19.52 17.39
C GLY A 48 8.24 18.92 16.01
N ASP A 49 7.57 17.77 15.99
CA ASP A 49 7.26 17.00 14.78
C ASP A 49 5.97 17.51 14.09
N PRO A 50 6.08 18.17 12.92
CA PRO A 50 4.91 18.70 12.21
C PRO A 50 4.08 17.61 11.51
N TYR A 51 4.59 16.37 11.43
CA TYR A 51 3.95 15.27 10.69
C TYR A 51 3.29 14.23 11.61
N ARG A 52 3.34 14.44 12.93
CA ARG A 52 2.85 13.51 13.95
C ARG A 52 1.36 13.16 13.85
N SER A 53 0.56 13.96 13.15
CA SER A 53 -0.89 13.74 13.02
C SER A 53 -1.23 12.64 12.02
N PHE A 54 -0.35 12.34 11.07
CA PHE A 54 -0.61 11.38 9.99
C PHE A 54 0.53 10.37 9.74
N LEU A 55 1.72 10.59 10.33
CA LEU A 55 2.80 9.62 10.33
C LEU A 55 2.96 8.95 11.70
N PRO A 56 3.49 7.71 11.74
CA PRO A 56 3.94 7.09 12.98
C PRO A 56 4.92 8.00 13.75
N PRO A 57 5.08 7.84 15.07
CA PRO A 57 5.97 8.66 15.86
C PRO A 57 7.37 8.80 15.25
N ALA A 58 7.93 10.00 15.30
CA ALA A 58 9.30 10.21 14.85
C ALA A 58 10.29 9.38 15.68
N ILE A 59 11.34 8.90 15.01
CA ILE A 59 12.38 8.08 15.64
C ILE A 59 13.62 8.93 15.93
N PRO A 60 14.33 8.68 17.04
CA PRO A 60 15.61 9.30 17.29
C PRO A 60 16.62 8.89 16.21
N VAL A 61 17.35 9.87 15.71
CA VAL A 61 18.52 9.62 14.88
C VAL A 61 19.72 9.36 15.81
N VAL A 62 20.34 8.19 15.69
CA VAL A 62 21.50 7.76 16.50
C VAL A 62 22.73 7.67 15.60
N GLU A 63 23.89 8.09 16.12
CA GLU A 63 25.17 7.94 15.43
C GLU A 63 25.76 6.53 15.66
N PRO A 64 26.34 5.89 14.61
CA PRO A 64 26.47 6.38 13.25
C PRO A 64 25.13 6.40 12.50
N TYR A 65 24.89 7.46 11.73
CA TYR A 65 23.64 7.61 10.98
C TYR A 65 23.39 6.47 9.99
N ASP A 66 22.36 5.66 10.25
CA ASP A 66 21.84 4.73 9.26
C ASP A 66 20.97 5.50 8.24
N MET A 67 21.55 5.78 7.08
CA MET A 67 20.86 6.46 5.98
C MET A 67 19.67 5.67 5.40
N GLN A 68 19.60 4.37 5.68
CA GLN A 68 18.51 3.49 5.23
C GLN A 68 17.39 3.38 6.29
N ALA A 69 17.62 3.91 7.50
CA ALA A 69 16.59 3.93 8.53
C ALA A 69 15.40 4.78 8.07
N MET A 70 14.22 4.17 8.09
CA MET A 70 12.96 4.81 7.75
C MET A 70 12.14 5.03 9.02
N ARG A 71 11.54 6.22 9.15
CA ARG A 71 10.48 6.48 10.11
C ARG A 71 9.22 5.68 9.73
N ALA A 72 8.84 5.76 8.46
CA ALA A 72 7.61 5.17 7.96
C ALA A 72 7.73 4.71 6.51
N VAL A 73 6.81 3.83 6.10
CA VAL A 73 6.54 3.52 4.70
C VAL A 73 5.05 3.72 4.46
N VAL A 74 4.72 4.60 3.51
CA VAL A 74 3.35 4.90 3.11
C VAL A 74 3.10 4.23 1.76
N ILE A 75 2.00 3.48 1.66
CA ILE A 75 1.61 2.75 0.47
C ILE A 75 0.31 3.34 -0.06
N ILE A 76 0.30 3.73 -1.33
CA ILE A 76 -0.79 4.47 -1.97
C ILE A 76 -1.13 3.89 -3.33
N ARG A 77 -2.29 4.29 -3.87
CA ARG A 77 -2.57 4.13 -5.29
C ARG A 77 -1.74 5.16 -6.07
N SER A 78 -1.27 4.80 -7.25
CA SER A 78 -0.58 5.77 -8.10
C SER A 78 -1.53 6.93 -8.43
N GLY A 79 -1.05 8.16 -8.26
CA GLY A 79 -1.85 9.38 -8.43
C GLY A 79 -2.74 9.77 -7.23
N THR A 80 -2.65 9.10 -6.07
CA THR A 80 -3.35 9.54 -4.85
C THR A 80 -3.02 11.01 -4.51
N GLU A 81 -4.06 11.79 -4.24
CA GLU A 81 -3.94 13.22 -3.88
C GLU A 81 -3.20 13.41 -2.55
N LYS A 82 -2.47 14.53 -2.46
CA LYS A 82 -1.74 14.93 -1.26
C LYS A 82 -2.15 16.35 -0.84
N ILE A 83 -2.58 16.52 0.41
CA ILE A 83 -2.84 17.83 1.02
C ILE A 83 -1.60 18.21 1.83
N GLY A 84 -0.80 19.14 1.30
CA GLY A 84 0.51 19.46 1.87
C GLY A 84 1.48 18.28 1.76
N GLN A 85 1.69 17.56 2.87
CA GLN A 85 2.49 16.31 2.89
C GLN A 85 1.67 15.06 3.22
N GLU A 86 0.39 15.20 3.55
CA GLU A 86 -0.46 14.07 3.94
C GLU A 86 -1.17 13.51 2.71
N TYR A 87 -1.02 12.21 2.47
CA TYR A 87 -1.79 11.51 1.44
C TYR A 87 -3.24 11.33 1.89
N VAL A 88 -4.20 11.59 1.01
CA VAL A 88 -5.62 11.37 1.29
C VAL A 88 -5.91 9.87 1.19
N ASN A 89 -6.31 9.25 2.30
CA ASN A 89 -6.67 7.82 2.40
C ASN A 89 -5.57 6.87 1.83
N PRO A 90 -4.36 6.83 2.42
CA PRO A 90 -3.35 5.87 2.02
C PRO A 90 -3.85 4.43 2.23
N LEU A 91 -3.39 3.48 1.41
CA LEU A 91 -3.74 2.07 1.57
C LEU A 91 -3.20 1.53 2.88
N LEU A 92 -1.93 1.82 3.17
CA LEU A 92 -1.25 1.43 4.40
C LEU A 92 -0.26 2.53 4.83
N VAL A 93 -0.11 2.68 6.15
CA VAL A 93 0.96 3.46 6.77
C VAL A 93 1.63 2.56 7.79
N LEU A 94 2.88 2.18 7.53
CA LEU A 94 3.68 1.30 8.39
C LEU A 94 4.83 2.09 9.00
N THR A 95 5.28 1.72 10.19
CA THR A 95 6.60 2.13 10.68
C THR A 95 7.69 1.52 9.79
N GLY A 96 8.87 2.15 9.73
CA GLY A 96 10.01 1.56 9.02
C GLY A 96 10.43 0.20 9.58
N GLN A 97 10.27 -0.01 10.91
CA GLN A 97 10.51 -1.29 11.56
C GLN A 97 9.53 -2.37 11.10
N GLU A 98 8.22 -2.08 11.08
CA GLU A 98 7.21 -3.03 10.59
C GLU A 98 7.45 -3.39 9.13
N TYR A 99 7.77 -2.41 8.28
CA TYR A 99 8.07 -2.66 6.87
C TYR A 99 9.33 -3.52 6.69
N SER A 100 10.35 -3.34 7.53
CA SER A 100 11.59 -4.13 7.45
C SER A 100 11.41 -5.57 7.95
N ALA A 101 10.45 -5.79 8.85
CA ALA A 101 10.19 -7.10 9.45
C ALA A 101 9.13 -7.93 8.71
N ILE A 102 8.25 -7.29 7.94
CA ILE A 102 7.16 -7.98 7.23
C ILE A 102 7.69 -8.74 6.00
N THR A 103 7.17 -9.94 5.77
CA THR A 103 7.43 -10.66 4.53
C THR A 103 6.67 -10.02 3.36
N PHE A 104 7.16 -10.21 2.14
CA PHE A 104 6.43 -9.73 0.96
C PHE A 104 5.03 -10.35 0.84
N ASP A 105 4.86 -11.63 1.19
CA ASP A 105 3.55 -12.31 1.19
C ASP A 105 2.54 -11.65 2.14
N ALA A 106 2.94 -11.39 3.38
CA ALA A 106 2.08 -10.73 4.35
C ALA A 106 1.78 -9.27 3.95
N LEU A 107 2.76 -8.58 3.36
CA LEU A 107 2.56 -7.22 2.83
C LEU A 107 1.58 -7.22 1.65
N TYR A 108 1.75 -8.16 0.71
CA TYR A 108 0.88 -8.34 -0.44
C TYR A 108 -0.57 -8.54 0.00
N HIS A 109 -0.81 -9.44 0.97
CA HIS A 109 -2.15 -9.67 1.50
C HIS A 109 -2.75 -8.43 2.17
N ARG A 110 -1.98 -7.66 2.95
CA ARG A 110 -2.47 -6.41 3.56
C ARG A 110 -2.84 -5.36 2.50
N ILE A 111 -2.05 -5.25 1.43
CA ILE A 111 -2.35 -4.33 0.32
C ILE A 111 -3.63 -4.78 -0.38
N CYS A 112 -3.75 -6.06 -0.72
CA CYS A 112 -4.95 -6.65 -1.33
C CYS A 112 -6.19 -6.44 -0.46
N ASP A 113 -6.09 -6.63 0.86
CA ASP A 113 -7.20 -6.39 1.79
C ASP A 113 -7.61 -4.91 1.82
N ALA A 114 -6.63 -3.99 1.84
CA ALA A 114 -6.90 -2.55 1.76
C ALA A 114 -7.54 -2.14 0.42
N LEU A 115 -7.12 -2.74 -0.70
CA LEU A 115 -7.70 -2.51 -2.03
C LEU A 115 -9.14 -3.04 -2.11
N ARG A 116 -9.39 -4.22 -1.52
CA ARG A 116 -10.71 -4.85 -1.46
C ARG A 116 -11.68 -4.04 -0.62
N GLY A 117 -11.21 -3.49 0.50
CA GLY A 117 -12.03 -2.75 1.45
C GLY A 117 -13.08 -3.65 2.09
N SER A 118 -14.34 -3.21 2.12
CA SER A 118 -15.44 -3.97 2.71
C SER A 118 -16.08 -5.01 1.78
N ARG A 119 -15.56 -5.17 0.55
CA ARG A 119 -16.08 -6.16 -0.40
C ARG A 119 -15.77 -7.59 0.07
N PRO A 120 -16.68 -8.55 -0.18
CA PRO A 120 -16.46 -9.94 0.18
C PRO A 120 -15.27 -10.51 -0.62
N LYS A 121 -14.54 -11.43 -0.02
CA LYS A 121 -13.33 -11.99 -0.61
C LYS A 121 -13.68 -13.03 -1.67
N LEU A 122 -13.04 -12.98 -2.83
CA LEU A 122 -13.15 -14.04 -3.82
C LEU A 122 -12.51 -15.33 -3.29
N VAL A 123 -13.28 -16.43 -3.27
CA VAL A 123 -12.80 -17.74 -2.81
C VAL A 123 -12.61 -18.74 -3.95
N ALA A 124 -13.30 -18.55 -5.07
CA ALA A 124 -13.15 -19.41 -6.24
C ALA A 124 -13.60 -18.72 -7.53
N GLU A 125 -12.99 -19.13 -8.65
CA GLU A 125 -13.46 -18.84 -10.01
C GLU A 125 -13.68 -20.17 -10.75
N PHE A 126 -14.89 -20.37 -11.27
CA PHE A 126 -15.24 -21.51 -12.12
C PHE A 126 -15.19 -21.08 -13.58
N LEU A 127 -14.46 -21.82 -14.39
CA LEU A 127 -14.42 -21.65 -15.84
C LEU A 127 -15.27 -22.73 -16.50
N SER A 128 -16.25 -22.29 -17.28
CA SER A 128 -17.07 -23.17 -18.11
C SER A 128 -16.44 -23.37 -19.48
N GLY A 129 -16.72 -24.52 -20.12
CA GLY A 129 -16.20 -24.84 -21.45
C GLY A 129 -16.71 -23.94 -22.57
N ASP A 130 -17.73 -23.12 -22.30
CA ASP A 130 -18.27 -22.07 -23.18
C ASP A 130 -17.54 -20.72 -23.04
N GLY A 131 -16.49 -20.64 -22.22
CA GLY A 131 -15.71 -19.43 -21.98
C GLY A 131 -16.29 -18.47 -20.93
N ASN A 132 -17.43 -18.81 -20.32
CA ASN A 132 -17.99 -18.05 -19.21
C ASN A 132 -17.24 -18.34 -17.90
N SER A 133 -17.12 -17.34 -17.04
CA SER A 133 -16.64 -17.55 -15.67
C SER A 133 -17.69 -17.25 -14.62
N ARG A 134 -17.60 -17.92 -13.48
CA ARG A 134 -18.42 -17.64 -12.29
C ARG A 134 -17.51 -17.43 -11.09
N LEU A 135 -17.57 -16.22 -10.55
CA LEU A 135 -16.88 -15.79 -9.36
C LEU A 135 -17.72 -16.14 -8.13
N ILE A 136 -17.12 -16.77 -7.13
CA ILE A 136 -17.75 -17.13 -5.85
C ILE A 136 -17.03 -16.41 -4.72
N TYR A 137 -17.80 -15.78 -3.84
CA TYR A 137 -17.30 -15.00 -2.72
C TYR A 137 -17.56 -15.68 -1.38
N ASP A 138 -16.83 -15.27 -0.35
CA ASP A 138 -16.91 -15.82 1.02
C ASP A 138 -18.25 -15.56 1.73
N ASP A 139 -18.99 -14.53 1.32
CA ASP A 139 -20.35 -14.25 1.77
C ASP A 139 -21.43 -15.14 1.10
N GLY A 140 -21.01 -16.05 0.23
CA GLY A 140 -21.89 -16.95 -0.52
C GLY A 140 -22.51 -16.32 -1.77
N SER A 141 -22.24 -15.04 -2.05
CA SER A 141 -22.66 -14.41 -3.30
C SER A 141 -21.85 -14.95 -4.49
N SER A 142 -22.40 -14.77 -5.69
CA SER A 142 -21.69 -15.14 -6.93
C SER A 142 -21.98 -14.17 -8.06
N LYS A 143 -21.00 -13.96 -8.93
CA LYS A 143 -21.11 -13.07 -10.10
C LYS A 143 -20.67 -13.80 -11.37
N GLN A 144 -21.39 -13.57 -12.46
CA GLN A 144 -20.97 -14.06 -13.77
C GLN A 144 -19.86 -13.14 -14.31
N GLY A 145 -18.69 -13.72 -14.59
CA GLY A 145 -17.59 -13.05 -15.27
C GLY A 145 -17.71 -13.26 -16.77
N ASN A 146 -17.79 -12.18 -17.53
CA ASN A 146 -17.64 -12.23 -18.98
C ASN A 146 -16.16 -12.11 -19.32
N ARG A 147 -15.62 -13.13 -19.99
CA ARG A 147 -14.34 -12.99 -20.69
C ARG A 147 -14.57 -12.10 -21.91
N ARG A 148 -14.27 -10.80 -21.80
CA ARG A 148 -14.06 -9.99 -23.00
C ARG A 148 -12.67 -10.34 -23.52
N GLU A 149 -12.62 -11.06 -24.64
CA GLU A 149 -11.40 -11.27 -25.43
C GLU A 149 -10.64 -9.95 -25.55
N HIS A 150 -9.47 -9.86 -24.93
CA HIS A 150 -8.40 -9.01 -25.43
C HIS A 150 -7.44 -9.97 -26.10
N ASP A 151 -7.64 -10.11 -27.41
CA ASP A 151 -6.71 -10.74 -28.32
C ASP A 151 -5.44 -9.88 -28.42
N ILE A 152 -4.30 -10.56 -28.18
CA ILE A 152 -2.93 -10.34 -28.70
C ILE A 152 -2.24 -9.02 -28.34
#